data_AF-A0A4R4DY01-F1
#
_entry.id   AF-A0A4R4DY01-F1
#
_cell.length_a   1.000
_cell.length_b   1.000
_cell.length_c   1.000
_cell.angle_alpha   90.00
_cell.angle_beta   90.00
_cell.angle_gamma   90.00
#
_symmetry.space_group_name_H-M   'P 1'
#
loop_
_entity.id
_entity.type
_entity.pdbx_description
1 polymer ?
#
loop_
_entity_poly.entity_id
_entity_poly.type
_entity_poly.pdbx_seq_one_letter_code
_entity_poly.pdbx_strand_id
1 'polypeptide(L)'
;MNLIRIEPIDKNNWEEALSISLLKSQEKLVPSVIESLAWAYIKPWDEAFDPYILCKDDKTFGFFYLSYTPNSTNNYWIGGFQIDKEYQGMGLG
;
A
#
# COMPACT_ATOMS: atom_id res chain seq x y z
N MET A 1 9.75 -9.14 -20.43
CA MET A 1 8.99 -9.41 -19.19
C MET A 1 8.82 -8.07 -18.50
N ASN A 2 7.59 -7.69 -18.15
CA ASN A 2 7.37 -6.44 -17.40
C ASN A 2 7.78 -6.69 -15.95
N LEU A 3 8.62 -5.82 -15.40
CA LEU A 3 9.18 -6.00 -14.06
C LEU A 3 8.17 -5.47 -13.03
N ILE A 4 7.72 -6.34 -12.13
CA ILE A 4 6.94 -5.95 -10.95
C ILE A 4 7.91 -5.75 -9.79
N ARG A 5 7.81 -4.61 -9.11
CA ARG A 5 8.60 -4.28 -7.92
C ARG A 5 7.68 -3.94 -6.76
N ILE A 6 8.12 -4.32 -5.57
CA ILE A 6 7.52 -3.92 -4.30
C ILE A 6 8.57 -3.08 -3.60
N GLU A 7 8.26 -1.83 -3.34
CA GLU A 7 9.21 -0.88 -2.77
C GLU A 7 8.64 -0.31 -1.47
N PRO A 8 9.44 -0.22 -0.39
CA PRO A 8 8.99 0.48 0.81
C PRO A 8 8.73 1.95 0.48
N ILE A 9 7.69 2.52 1.07
CA ILE A 9 7.39 3.94 0.88
C ILE A 9 8.30 4.78 1.78
N ASP A 10 8.95 5.76 1.18
CA ASP A 10 9.82 6.73 1.85
C ASP A 10 9.59 8.15 1.30
N LYS A 11 10.45 9.09 1.71
CA LYS A 11 10.40 10.51 1.30
C LYS A 11 10.52 10.74 -0.21
N ASN A 12 10.99 9.75 -0.98
CA ASN A 12 11.27 9.87 -2.42
C ASN A 12 10.10 9.38 -3.28
N ASN A 13 9.20 8.53 -2.76
CA ASN A 13 8.11 7.92 -3.54
C ASN A 13 6.70 8.07 -2.91
N TRP A 14 6.56 8.66 -1.71
CA TRP A 14 5.26 8.80 -1.06
C TRP A 14 4.22 9.59 -1.89
N GLU A 15 4.65 10.61 -2.64
CA GLU A 15 3.75 11.39 -3.51
C GLU A 15 3.21 10.52 -4.67
N GLU A 16 4.00 9.60 -5.18
CA GLU A 16 3.57 8.67 -6.23
C GLU A 16 2.52 7.69 -5.69
N ALA A 17 2.65 7.25 -4.44
CA ALA A 17 1.63 6.42 -3.80
C ALA A 17 0.27 7.13 -3.72
N LEU A 18 0.25 8.46 -3.57
CA LEU A 18 -0.99 9.24 -3.55
C LEU A 18 -1.69 9.34 -4.91
N SER A 19 -1.03 8.97 -6.01
CA SER A 19 -1.68 8.96 -7.33
C SER A 19 -2.61 7.76 -7.53
N ILE A 20 -2.57 6.76 -6.64
CA ILE A 20 -3.41 5.57 -6.73
C ILE A 20 -4.87 5.95 -6.55
N SER A 21 -5.69 5.61 -7.54
CA SER A 21 -7.12 5.91 -7.56
C SER A 21 -7.93 4.62 -7.69
N LEU A 22 -8.85 4.40 -6.75
CA LEU A 22 -9.75 3.25 -6.78
C LEU A 22 -11.02 3.54 -7.60
N LEU A 23 -11.78 2.50 -7.89
CA LEU A 23 -13.17 2.69 -8.30
C LEU A 23 -13.96 3.31 -7.15
N LYS A 24 -14.92 4.19 -7.47
CA LYS A 24 -15.76 4.86 -6.46
C LYS A 24 -16.49 3.89 -5.51
N SER A 25 -16.80 2.67 -5.99
CA SER A 25 -17.41 1.61 -5.19
C SER A 25 -16.46 1.02 -4.14
N GLN A 26 -15.15 1.17 -4.32
CA GLN A 26 -14.09 0.59 -3.47
C GLN A 26 -13.53 1.59 -2.47
N GLU A 27 -13.66 2.92 -2.70
CA GLU A 27 -13.08 3.98 -1.86
C GLU A 27 -13.41 3.87 -0.36
N LYS A 28 -14.54 3.26 0.00
CA LYS A 28 -14.97 3.08 1.40
C LYS A 28 -14.63 1.71 2.00
N LEU A 29 -14.02 0.82 1.22
CA LEU A 29 -13.68 -0.54 1.66
C LEU A 29 -12.30 -0.59 2.33
N VAL A 30 -11.49 0.43 2.11
CA VAL A 30 -10.11 0.52 2.59
C VAL A 30 -9.82 1.96 3.04
N PRO A 31 -8.86 2.16 3.96
CA PRO A 31 -8.35 3.50 4.25
C PRO A 31 -7.71 4.09 2.99
N SER A 32 -7.76 5.41 2.87
CA SER A 32 -7.00 6.11 1.84
C SER A 32 -5.49 5.90 2.03
N VAL A 33 -4.71 6.09 0.96
CA VAL A 33 -3.24 6.01 1.05
C VAL A 33 -2.71 7.01 2.07
N ILE A 34 -3.24 8.23 2.10
CA ILE A 34 -2.80 9.26 3.05
C ILE A 34 -3.09 8.89 4.50
N GLU A 35 -4.26 8.31 4.81
CA GLU A 35 -4.59 7.81 6.15
C GLU A 35 -3.65 6.66 6.55
N SER A 36 -3.35 5.75 5.62
CA SER A 36 -2.46 4.63 5.87
C SER A 36 -1.02 5.07 6.14
N LEU A 37 -0.52 6.07 5.39
CA LEU A 37 0.79 6.69 5.67
C LEU A 37 0.78 7.42 7.01
N ALA A 38 -0.30 8.12 7.34
CA ALA A 38 -0.43 8.75 8.65
C ALA A 38 -0.35 7.72 9.78
N TRP A 39 -1.00 6.55 9.67
CA TRP A 39 -0.86 5.48 10.67
C TRP A 39 0.57 4.96 10.78
N ALA A 40 1.24 4.74 9.65
CA ALA A 40 2.62 4.25 9.61
C ALA A 40 3.61 5.17 10.36
N TYR A 41 3.45 6.48 10.19
CA TYR A 41 4.42 7.46 10.70
C TYR A 41 4.01 8.13 12.01
N ILE A 42 2.71 8.34 12.26
CA ILE A 42 2.21 8.84 13.55
C ILE A 42 2.26 7.73 14.61
N LYS A 43 2.12 6.46 14.19
CA LYS A 43 2.08 5.28 15.07
C LYS A 43 1.08 5.45 16.23
N PRO A 44 -0.23 5.50 15.95
CA PRO A 44 -1.24 5.64 16.99
C PRO A 44 -1.36 4.39 17.91
N TRP A 45 -0.73 3.28 17.54
CA TRP A 45 -0.70 2.01 18.28
C TRP A 45 0.72 1.45 18.35
N ASP A 46 0.92 0.42 19.18
CA ASP A 46 2.22 -0.24 19.37
C ASP A 46 2.60 -1.19 18.21
N GLU A 47 1.65 -1.53 17.32
CA GLU A 47 1.97 -2.34 16.14
C GLU A 47 2.84 -1.56 15.14
N ALA A 48 3.71 -2.30 14.44
CA ALA A 48 4.43 -1.77 13.30
C ALA A 48 3.51 -1.70 12.08
N PHE A 49 3.69 -0.65 11.29
CA PHE A 49 2.97 -0.40 10.04
C PHE A 49 3.98 -0.01 8.97
N ASP A 50 4.28 -0.95 8.08
CA ASP A 50 5.28 -0.76 7.03
C ASP A 50 4.55 -0.63 5.67
N PRO A 51 4.49 0.58 5.09
CA PRO A 51 3.80 0.83 3.83
C PRO A 51 4.69 0.49 2.62
N TYR A 52 4.06 -0.03 1.57
CA TYR A 52 4.71 -0.43 0.32
C TYR A 52 3.93 0.07 -0.89
N ILE A 53 4.66 0.41 -1.94
CA ILE A 53 4.15 0.75 -3.26
C ILE A 53 4.43 -0.41 -4.23
N LEU A 54 3.49 -0.67 -5.13
CA LEU A 54 3.59 -1.67 -6.17
C LEU A 54 3.84 -0.97 -7.50
N CYS A 55 4.97 -1.28 -8.13
CA CYS A 55 5.39 -0.68 -9.38
C CYS A 55 5.45 -1.72 -10.49
N LYS A 56 4.93 -1.36 -11.67
CA LYS A 56 5.06 -2.13 -12.90
C LYS A 56 5.85 -1.26 -13.88
N ASP A 57 7.05 -1.71 -14.21
CA ASP A 57 8.02 -0.92 -14.98
C ASP A 57 8.31 0.40 -14.22
N ASP A 58 8.07 1.58 -14.79
CA ASP A 58 8.26 2.88 -14.10
C ASP A 58 6.94 3.51 -13.62
N LYS A 59 5.89 2.70 -13.44
CA LYS A 59 4.57 3.18 -13.01
C LYS A 59 4.10 2.48 -11.74
N THR A 60 3.76 3.28 -10.74
CA THR A 60 2.95 2.81 -9.62
C THR A 60 1.57 2.35 -10.07
N PHE A 61 1.14 1.20 -9.55
CA PHE A 61 -0.20 0.64 -9.79
C PHE A 61 -0.89 0.16 -8.51
N GLY A 62 -0.25 0.19 -7.35
CA GLY A 62 -0.88 -0.31 -6.14
C GLY A 62 -0.13 0.03 -4.86
N PHE A 63 -0.79 -0.25 -3.74
CA PHE A 63 -0.35 0.08 -2.40
C PHE A 63 -0.84 -0.97 -1.42
N PHE A 64 -0.05 -1.24 -0.40
CA PHE A 64 -0.50 -1.95 0.79
C PHE A 64 0.40 -1.60 1.98
N TYR A 65 0.00 -2.01 3.18
CA TYR A 65 0.90 -2.00 4.32
C TYR A 65 0.91 -3.35 5.01
N LEU A 66 2.04 -3.66 5.65
CA LEU A 66 2.13 -4.73 6.63
C LEU A 66 1.81 -4.16 8.00
N SER A 67 0.90 -4.80 8.72
CA SER A 67 0.67 -4.55 10.15
C SER A 67 1.12 -5.79 10.95
N TYR A 68 1.98 -5.60 11.95
CA TYR A 68 2.52 -6.71 12.71
C TYR A 68 2.98 -6.29 14.11
N THR A 69 3.03 -7.28 15.01
CA THR A 69 3.70 -7.11 16.32
C THR A 69 5.19 -7.40 16.14
N PRO A 70 6.09 -6.44 16.44
CA PRO A 70 7.53 -6.69 16.37
C PRO A 70 7.95 -7.93 17.18
N ASN A 71 8.84 -8.75 16.60
CA ASN A 71 9.32 -10.02 17.17
C ASN A 71 8.28 -11.15 17.28
N SER A 72 7.06 -10.97 16.76
CA SER A 72 6.10 -12.06 16.62
C SER A 72 6.42 -12.92 15.40
N THR A 73 6.11 -14.22 15.47
CA THR A 73 6.12 -15.14 14.31
C THR A 73 4.73 -15.35 13.72
N ASN A 74 3.67 -14.93 14.43
CA ASN A 74 2.29 -15.35 14.14
C ASN A 74 1.32 -14.18 14.01
N ASN A 75 1.80 -12.94 13.93
CA ASN A 75 0.96 -11.74 13.82
C ASN A 75 1.46 -10.84 12.68
N TYR A 76 1.08 -11.17 11.44
CA TYR A 76 1.35 -10.38 10.24
C TYR A 76 0.09 -10.29 9.40
N TRP A 77 -0.28 -9.07 9.02
CA TRP A 77 -1.46 -8.77 8.23
C TRP A 77 -1.06 -7.89 7.05
N ILE A 78 -1.64 -8.17 5.89
CA ILE A 78 -1.67 -7.22 4.78
C ILE A 78 -2.95 -6.39 4.93
N GLY A 79 -2.79 -5.09 5.08
CA GLY A 79 -3.88 -4.14 5.20
C GLY A 79 -3.84 -3.08 4.10
N GLY A 80 -4.99 -2.42 3.89
CA GLY A 80 -5.11 -1.31 2.94
C GLY A 80 -4.74 -1.67 1.51
N PHE A 81 -4.85 -2.95 1.12
CA PHE A 81 -4.45 -3.45 -0.20
C PHE A 81 -5.29 -2.81 -1.31
N GLN A 82 -4.61 -2.09 -2.20
CA GLN A 82 -5.20 -1.21 -3.20
C GLN A 82 -4.50 -1.44 -4.54
N ILE A 83 -5.30 -1.64 -5.60
CA ILE A 83 -4.83 -1.66 -6.99
C ILE A 83 -5.54 -0.52 -7.70
N ASP A 84 -4.75 0.33 -8.35
CA ASP A 84 -5.25 1.44 -9.15
C ASP A 84 -6.25 0.92 -10.19
N LYS A 85 -7.36 1.63 -10.34
CA LYS A 85 -8.50 1.25 -11.19
C LYS A 85 -8.10 0.93 -12.63
N GLU A 86 -7.07 1.59 -13.16
CA GLU A 86 -6.59 1.39 -14.54
C GLU A 86 -5.81 0.08 -14.70
N TYR A 87 -5.46 -0.58 -13.58
CA TYR A 87 -4.67 -1.81 -13.52
C TYR A 87 -5.45 -3.01 -12.96
N GLN A 88 -6.73 -2.84 -12.63
CA GLN A 88 -7.60 -3.92 -12.14
C GLN A 88 -7.96 -4.90 -13.26
N GLY A 89 -8.23 -6.16 -12.90
CA GLY A 89 -8.59 -7.22 -13.87
C GLY A 89 -7.42 -7.75 -14.71
N MET A 90 -6.19 -7.30 -14.46
CA MET A 90 -4.98 -7.69 -15.19
C MET A 90 -4.15 -8.79 -14.49
N GLY A 91 -4.63 -9.34 -13.37
CA GLY A 91 -3.89 -10.33 -12.57
C GLY A 91 -2.74 -9.73 -11.75
N LEU A 92 -2.81 -8.43 -11.43
CA LEU A 92 -1.80 -7.71 -10.64
C LEU A 92 -2.11 -7.63 -9.14
N GLY A 93 -3.34 -7.98 -8.75
CA GLY A 93 -3.78 -8.01 -7.34
C GLY A 93 -3.60 -9.36 -6.68
#